data_AF-A0A7X9CY65-F1
#
_entry.id   AF-A0A7X9CY65-F1
#
_cell.length_a   1.000
_cell.length_b   1.000
_cell.length_c   1.000
_cell.angle_alpha   90.00
_cell.angle_beta   90.00
_cell.angle_gamma   90.00
#
_symmetry.space_group_name_H-M   'P 1'
#
loop_
_entity.id
_entity.type
_entity.pdbx_description
1 polymer ?
#
loop_
_entity_poly.entity_id
_entity_poly.type
_entity_poly.pdbx_seq_one_letter_code
_entity_poly.pdbx_strand_id
1 'polypeptide(L)'
;IASSLVKTDASKEDQVAVFNFLNSNDHFFLNLSMPAAKSAMEPVGKVKHSTVVYTMARNGTEFGIRVAALGDRWFTGPAAIIDGLYFPGYSMDDANPDIGDSCITETYGIGGFAMATAPAIVQFVGGTPQDAVNYTTSMYEITLEESTAYKMPTMNFRGTPTGIDIRLVVETQILPVINTGIASKHAGVGQVGAGIVNPPMKCFTDALEAYVELLESEGMLG
;
A
#
# COMPACT_ATOMS: atom_id res chain seq x y z
N ILE A 1 -2.20 18.41 16.17
CA ILE A 1 -1.01 18.09 16.99
C ILE A 1 -0.45 19.33 17.72
N ALA A 2 -0.35 20.50 17.07
CA ALA A 2 0.26 21.70 17.66
C ALA A 2 -0.31 22.11 19.03
N SER A 3 -1.64 22.14 19.21
CA SER A 3 -2.24 22.47 20.51
C SER A 3 -1.80 21.52 21.62
N SER A 4 -1.69 20.22 21.33
CA SER A 4 -1.24 19.22 22.31
C SER A 4 0.22 19.42 22.70
N LEU A 5 1.10 19.77 21.74
CA LEU A 5 2.51 20.06 22.00
C LEU A 5 2.70 21.30 22.89
N VAL A 6 2.00 22.39 22.58
CA VAL A 6 2.08 23.64 23.35
C VAL A 6 1.57 23.48 24.80
N LYS A 7 0.68 22.52 25.04
CA LYS A 7 0.15 22.20 26.38
C LYS A 7 1.08 21.34 27.23
N THR A 8 2.20 20.86 26.69
CA THR A 8 3.18 20.11 27.48
C THR A 8 4.02 21.04 28.35
N ASP A 9 4.58 20.51 29.44
CA ASP A 9 5.53 21.24 30.31
C ASP A 9 6.96 21.27 29.72
N ALA A 10 7.15 20.84 28.46
CA ALA A 10 8.44 20.90 27.78
C ALA A 10 8.91 22.35 27.60
N SER A 11 10.23 22.55 27.54
CA SER A 11 10.78 23.88 27.33
C SER A 11 10.33 24.46 25.98
N LYS A 12 10.31 25.80 25.86
CA LYS A 12 10.01 26.44 24.57
C LYS A 12 10.99 26.01 23.48
N GLU A 13 12.25 25.78 23.85
CA GLU A 13 13.29 25.30 22.95
C GLU A 13 12.95 23.91 22.39
N ASP A 14 12.54 22.97 23.26
CA ASP A 14 12.13 21.62 22.84
C ASP A 14 10.88 21.65 21.97
N GLN A 15 9.88 22.47 22.32
CA GLN A 15 8.66 22.62 21.52
C GLN A 15 8.98 23.12 20.10
N VAL A 16 9.86 24.13 19.99
CA VAL A 16 10.33 24.64 18.68
C VAL A 16 11.11 23.57 17.93
N ALA A 17 11.98 22.81 18.61
CA ALA A 17 12.74 21.73 18.00
C ALA A 17 11.81 20.65 17.41
N VAL A 18 10.74 20.27 18.12
CA VAL A 18 9.72 19.35 17.61
C VAL A 18 9.01 19.92 16.38
N PHE A 19 8.59 21.18 16.41
CA PHE A 19 7.96 21.81 15.23
C PHE A 19 8.89 21.85 14.02
N ASN A 20 10.17 22.17 14.24
CA ASN A 20 11.18 22.18 13.17
C ASN A 20 11.39 20.78 12.59
N PHE A 21 11.46 19.75 13.45
CA PHE A 21 11.55 18.36 13.00
C PHE A 21 10.36 17.97 12.11
N LEU A 22 9.14 18.26 12.56
CA LEU A 22 7.91 17.97 11.82
C LEU A 22 7.87 18.70 10.47
N ASN A 23 8.27 19.97 10.45
CA ASN A 23 8.27 20.80 9.24
C ASN A 23 9.39 20.42 8.25
N SER A 24 10.47 19.80 8.73
CA SER A 24 11.58 19.37 7.88
C SER A 24 11.36 18.03 7.18
N ASN A 25 10.24 17.35 7.44
CA ASN A 25 10.00 16.00 6.98
C ASN A 25 8.57 15.82 6.45
N ASP A 26 8.40 15.97 5.14
CA ASP A 26 7.12 15.75 4.45
C ASP A 26 6.61 14.30 4.56
N HIS A 27 7.48 13.34 4.91
CA HIS A 27 7.12 11.94 5.17
C HIS A 27 6.65 11.68 6.60
N PHE A 28 6.62 12.67 7.51
CA PHE A 28 6.24 12.45 8.90
C PHE A 28 4.86 11.77 9.02
N PHE A 29 3.91 12.14 8.17
CA PHE A 29 2.56 11.59 8.17
C PHE A 29 2.49 10.10 7.78
N LEU A 30 3.49 9.56 7.08
CA LEU A 30 3.54 8.14 6.76
C LEU A 30 3.60 7.28 8.04
N ASN A 31 4.30 7.77 9.07
CA ASN A 31 4.39 7.12 10.37
C ASN A 31 3.06 7.12 11.14
N LEU A 32 2.05 7.88 10.69
CA LEU A 32 0.71 7.90 11.25
C LEU A 32 -0.27 7.09 10.38
N SER A 33 -0.17 7.22 9.05
CA SER A 33 -1.07 6.55 8.12
C SER A 33 -0.88 5.03 8.12
N MET A 34 0.36 4.53 8.16
CA MET A 34 0.63 3.08 8.19
C MET A 34 0.02 2.38 9.42
N PRO A 35 0.29 2.81 10.68
CA PRO A 35 -0.33 2.15 11.83
C PRO A 35 -1.85 2.35 11.89
N ALA A 36 -2.39 3.47 11.39
CA ALA A 36 -3.83 3.65 11.28
C ALA A 36 -4.46 2.64 10.30
N ALA A 37 -3.86 2.49 9.11
CA ALA A 37 -4.27 1.50 8.11
C ALA A 37 -4.16 0.07 8.66
N LYS A 38 -3.02 -0.26 9.30
CA LYS A 38 -2.81 -1.55 9.96
C LYS A 38 -3.87 -1.83 11.03
N SER A 39 -4.13 -0.86 11.91
CA SER A 39 -5.13 -1.00 12.96
C SER A 39 -6.55 -1.19 12.41
N ALA A 40 -6.86 -0.58 11.27
CA ALA A 40 -8.16 -0.73 10.61
C ALA A 40 -8.28 -2.08 9.88
N MET A 41 -7.18 -2.59 9.31
CA MET A 41 -7.18 -3.86 8.57
C MET A 41 -7.03 -5.10 9.46
N GLU A 42 -6.44 -4.99 10.65
CA GLU A 42 -6.20 -6.17 11.50
C GLU A 42 -7.48 -6.94 11.89
N PRO A 43 -8.62 -6.28 12.21
CA PRO A 43 -9.89 -6.99 12.45
C PRO A 43 -10.42 -7.75 11.21
N VAL A 44 -10.09 -7.32 9.99
CA VAL A 44 -10.52 -7.98 8.75
C VAL A 44 -9.97 -9.40 8.67
N GLY A 45 -8.73 -9.62 9.16
CA GLY A 45 -8.10 -10.94 9.22
C GLY A 45 -8.84 -11.98 10.08
N LYS A 46 -9.92 -11.59 10.77
CA LYS A 46 -10.75 -12.46 11.63
C LYS A 46 -12.08 -12.86 10.98
N VAL A 47 -12.37 -12.36 9.78
CA VAL A 47 -13.61 -12.66 9.07
C VAL A 47 -13.48 -13.99 8.34
N LYS A 48 -14.23 -14.99 8.82
CA LYS A 48 -14.25 -16.34 8.23
C LYS A 48 -14.69 -16.31 6.77
N HIS A 49 -14.06 -17.15 5.95
CA HIS A 49 -14.32 -17.33 4.52
C HIS A 49 -14.23 -16.03 3.68
N SER A 50 -13.64 -14.96 4.21
CA SER A 50 -13.42 -13.74 3.43
C SER A 50 -12.16 -13.87 2.58
N THR A 51 -12.31 -13.62 1.29
CA THR A 51 -11.24 -13.58 0.27
C THR A 51 -10.47 -12.27 0.26
N VAL A 52 -10.72 -11.39 1.24
CA VAL A 52 -10.10 -10.08 1.31
C VAL A 52 -8.65 -10.18 1.79
N VAL A 53 -7.74 -9.56 1.05
CA VAL A 53 -6.37 -9.31 1.47
C VAL A 53 -6.39 -8.27 2.60
N TYR A 54 -5.89 -8.64 3.77
CA TYR A 54 -5.84 -7.74 4.94
C TYR A 54 -4.41 -7.30 5.29
N THR A 55 -3.40 -7.82 4.60
CA THR A 55 -2.02 -7.35 4.71
C THR A 55 -1.32 -7.55 3.38
N MET A 56 -0.64 -6.51 2.92
CA MET A 56 0.46 -6.58 1.97
C MET A 56 1.71 -6.02 2.66
N ALA A 57 2.86 -6.65 2.45
CA ALA A 57 4.15 -6.20 2.97
C ALA A 57 5.30 -6.74 2.11
N ARG A 58 6.50 -6.15 2.25
CA ARG A 58 7.70 -6.60 1.52
C ARG A 58 8.98 -6.27 2.28
N ASN A 59 10.03 -7.04 2.03
CA ASN A 59 11.28 -6.95 2.80
C ASN A 59 12.53 -6.70 1.95
N GLY A 60 12.37 -6.32 0.67
CA GLY A 60 13.48 -6.14 -0.26
C GLY A 60 13.98 -7.43 -0.91
N THR A 61 13.36 -8.56 -0.62
CA THR A 61 13.62 -9.86 -1.28
C THR A 61 12.31 -10.53 -1.68
N GLU A 62 11.34 -10.56 -0.77
CA GLU A 62 10.01 -11.12 -1.00
C GLU A 62 8.93 -10.06 -0.77
N PHE A 63 7.84 -10.21 -1.52
CA PHE A 63 6.55 -9.60 -1.26
C PHE A 63 5.62 -10.66 -0.67
N GLY A 64 4.82 -10.30 0.32
CA GLY A 64 3.87 -11.20 0.97
C GLY A 64 2.48 -10.60 1.08
N ILE A 65 1.46 -11.46 0.98
CA ILE A 65 0.08 -11.12 1.35
C ILE A 65 -0.46 -12.05 2.43
N ARG A 66 -1.45 -11.56 3.19
CA ARG A 66 -2.30 -12.38 4.06
C ARG A 66 -3.76 -12.14 3.72
N VAL A 67 -4.56 -13.21 3.74
CA VAL A 67 -5.97 -13.22 3.35
C VAL A 67 -6.82 -13.65 4.54
N ALA A 68 -7.95 -12.99 4.76
CA ALA A 68 -8.75 -13.16 5.97
C ALA A 68 -9.20 -14.61 6.23
N ALA A 69 -9.65 -15.34 5.20
CA ALA A 69 -10.03 -16.75 5.33
C ALA A 69 -8.87 -17.67 5.72
N LEU A 70 -7.62 -17.27 5.47
CA LEU A 70 -6.42 -18.09 5.59
C LEU A 70 -5.58 -17.72 6.83
N GLY A 71 -6.13 -16.88 7.71
CA GLY A 71 -5.50 -16.47 8.96
C GLY A 71 -4.15 -15.81 8.74
N ASP A 72 -3.16 -16.17 9.58
CA ASP A 72 -1.83 -15.57 9.57
C ASP A 72 -0.86 -16.15 8.54
N ARG A 73 -1.32 -17.06 7.65
CA ARG A 73 -0.48 -17.65 6.60
C ARG A 73 -0.07 -16.58 5.60
N TRP A 74 1.23 -16.53 5.31
CA TRP A 74 1.79 -15.69 4.27
C TRP A 74 1.85 -16.43 2.94
N PHE A 75 1.48 -15.71 1.87
CA PHE A 75 1.68 -16.14 0.48
C PHE A 75 2.70 -15.19 -0.13
N THR A 76 3.85 -15.73 -0.53
CA THR A 76 5.01 -14.92 -0.93
C THR A 76 5.44 -15.16 -2.37
N GLY A 77 6.08 -14.14 -2.94
CA GLY A 77 6.77 -14.18 -4.22
C GLY A 77 7.93 -13.20 -4.22
N PRO A 78 8.76 -13.16 -5.27
CA PRO A 78 9.88 -12.24 -5.34
C PRO A 78 9.40 -10.78 -5.32
N ALA A 79 10.03 -9.94 -4.50
CA ALA A 79 9.81 -8.50 -4.54
C ALA A 79 10.24 -7.95 -5.89
N ALA A 80 9.41 -7.11 -6.50
CA ALA A 80 9.68 -6.55 -7.82
C ALA A 80 10.69 -5.39 -7.75
N ILE A 81 11.40 -5.17 -8.86
CA ILE A 81 12.11 -3.91 -9.10
C ILE A 81 11.07 -2.87 -9.49
N ILE A 82 11.16 -1.70 -8.86
CA ILE A 82 10.21 -0.60 -9.06
C ILE A 82 10.52 0.12 -10.37
N ASP A 83 9.49 0.29 -11.20
CA ASP A 83 9.57 1.13 -12.41
C ASP A 83 9.21 2.57 -12.04
N GLY A 84 10.07 3.54 -12.38
CA GLY A 84 9.90 4.89 -11.90
C GLY A 84 11.00 5.88 -12.28
N LEU A 85 10.90 7.06 -11.69
CA LEU A 85 11.85 8.15 -11.88
C LEU A 85 12.97 8.07 -10.84
N TYR A 86 14.20 8.13 -11.34
CA TYR A 86 15.42 8.15 -10.51
C TYR A 86 15.92 9.57 -10.30
N PHE A 87 16.46 9.84 -9.12
CA PHE A 87 17.08 11.12 -8.81
C PHE A 87 18.37 11.31 -9.64
N PRO A 88 18.81 12.57 -9.90
CA PRO A 88 20.02 12.82 -10.67
C PRO A 88 21.23 12.05 -10.12
N GLY A 89 21.86 11.26 -10.97
CA GLY A 89 23.03 10.45 -10.63
C GLY A 89 22.75 9.00 -10.23
N TYR A 90 21.47 8.59 -10.12
CA TYR A 90 21.08 7.21 -9.87
C TYR A 90 20.38 6.58 -11.09
N SER A 91 20.38 5.24 -11.14
CA SER A 91 19.66 4.46 -12.13
C SER A 91 19.00 3.22 -11.51
N MET A 92 18.30 2.44 -12.35
CA MET A 92 17.76 1.13 -11.97
C MET A 92 18.81 0.18 -11.42
N ASP A 93 20.08 0.32 -11.82
CA ASP A 93 21.16 -0.50 -11.30
C ASP A 93 21.44 -0.24 -9.81
N ASP A 94 21.08 0.93 -9.29
CA ASP A 94 21.24 1.29 -7.88
C ASP A 94 20.07 0.84 -7.00
N ALA A 95 18.96 0.40 -7.61
CA ALA A 95 17.72 0.08 -6.92
C ALA A 95 17.79 -1.22 -6.13
N ASN A 96 17.21 -1.20 -4.93
CA ASN A 96 16.81 -2.40 -4.20
C ASN A 96 15.42 -2.86 -4.70
N PRO A 97 15.11 -4.17 -4.65
CA PRO A 97 13.73 -4.61 -4.79
C PRO A 97 12.81 -3.97 -3.73
N ASP A 98 11.51 -3.92 -4.03
CA ASP A 98 10.53 -3.22 -3.19
C ASP A 98 10.58 -3.69 -1.71
N ILE A 99 10.52 -2.71 -0.80
CA ILE A 99 10.81 -2.91 0.63
C ILE A 99 9.91 -2.03 1.52
N GLY A 100 9.51 -2.59 2.65
CA GLY A 100 8.78 -1.95 3.73
C GLY A 100 7.37 -2.49 3.93
N ASP A 101 6.69 -1.96 4.94
CA ASP A 101 5.29 -2.30 5.24
C ASP A 101 4.29 -1.26 4.72
N SER A 102 4.79 -0.22 4.04
CA SER A 102 3.97 0.90 3.58
C SER A 102 2.80 0.49 2.67
N CYS A 103 2.90 -0.61 1.92
CA CYS A 103 1.78 -1.11 1.11
C CYS A 103 0.55 -1.57 1.92
N ILE A 104 0.61 -1.53 3.26
CA ILE A 104 -0.59 -1.57 4.11
C ILE A 104 -1.53 -0.40 3.83
N THR A 105 -1.03 0.73 3.33
CA THR A 105 -1.84 1.90 2.96
C THR A 105 -2.72 1.59 1.76
N GLU A 106 -2.19 0.91 0.75
CA GLU A 106 -2.91 0.43 -0.44
C GLU A 106 -3.86 -0.70 -0.08
N THR A 107 -3.45 -1.60 0.82
CA THR A 107 -4.32 -2.65 1.36
C THR A 107 -5.59 -2.05 1.99
N TYR A 108 -5.46 -0.89 2.64
CA TYR A 108 -6.57 -0.16 3.25
C TYR A 108 -7.39 0.66 2.23
N GLY A 109 -6.86 0.91 1.03
CA GLY A 109 -7.52 1.69 -0.01
C GLY A 109 -7.07 3.15 -0.11
N ILE A 110 -5.89 3.50 0.38
CA ILE A 110 -5.24 4.81 0.14
C ILE A 110 -3.92 4.61 -0.62
N GLY A 111 -3.07 5.65 -0.74
CA GLY A 111 -1.83 5.54 -1.53
C GLY A 111 -2.12 5.38 -3.03
N GLY A 112 -1.56 4.36 -3.68
CA GLY A 112 -1.80 4.05 -5.10
C GLY A 112 -3.28 3.92 -5.47
N PHE A 113 -4.11 3.46 -4.53
CA PHE A 113 -5.56 3.29 -4.74
C PHE A 113 -6.31 4.62 -4.79
N ALA A 114 -5.76 5.66 -4.16
CA ALA A 114 -6.33 7.01 -4.11
C ALA A 114 -5.57 8.01 -4.98
N MET A 115 -4.72 7.54 -5.90
CA MET A 115 -3.80 8.39 -6.67
C MET A 115 -4.53 9.47 -7.48
N ALA A 116 -5.77 9.23 -7.93
CA ALA A 116 -6.62 10.20 -8.59
C ALA A 116 -6.85 11.50 -7.80
N THR A 117 -6.72 11.48 -6.45
CA THR A 117 -6.84 12.68 -5.61
C THR A 117 -5.51 13.39 -5.34
N ALA A 118 -4.40 12.86 -5.86
CA ALA A 118 -3.06 13.38 -5.64
C ALA A 118 -2.29 13.55 -6.97
N PRO A 119 -2.82 14.31 -7.96
CA PRO A 119 -2.25 14.38 -9.31
C PRO A 119 -0.81 14.90 -9.36
N ALA A 120 -0.34 15.64 -8.35
CA ALA A 120 1.05 16.09 -8.26
C ALA A 120 2.06 14.93 -8.13
N ILE A 121 1.65 13.79 -7.59
CA ILE A 121 2.55 12.66 -7.33
C ILE A 121 3.15 12.08 -8.61
N VAL A 122 2.48 12.23 -9.75
CA VAL A 122 2.97 11.71 -11.05
C VAL A 122 4.27 12.40 -11.50
N GLN A 123 4.56 13.61 -11.00
CA GLN A 123 5.85 14.27 -11.21
C GLN A 123 6.99 13.57 -10.47
N PHE A 124 6.67 12.78 -9.45
CA PHE A 124 7.61 12.09 -8.59
C PHE A 124 7.72 10.60 -8.91
N VAL A 125 6.59 9.93 -9.18
CA VAL A 125 6.55 8.48 -9.46
C VAL A 125 6.49 8.14 -10.94
N GLY A 126 6.39 9.15 -11.82
CA GLY A 126 6.21 8.98 -13.25
C GLY A 126 4.74 8.90 -13.68
N GLY A 127 4.53 8.98 -14.99
CA GLY A 127 3.20 8.96 -15.62
C GLY A 127 2.55 10.34 -15.74
N THR A 128 1.24 10.33 -15.96
CA THR A 128 0.40 11.52 -16.18
C THR A 128 -0.75 11.58 -15.17
N PRO A 129 -1.37 12.76 -14.96
CA PRO A 129 -2.57 12.84 -14.12
C PRO A 129 -3.71 11.91 -14.57
N GLN A 130 -3.79 11.60 -15.87
CA GLN A 130 -4.74 10.63 -16.39
C GLN A 130 -4.39 9.20 -15.95
N ASP A 131 -3.11 8.85 -15.89
CA ASP A 131 -2.67 7.55 -15.39
C ASP A 131 -3.06 7.36 -13.92
N ALA A 132 -2.95 8.41 -13.09
CA ALA A 132 -3.42 8.38 -11.71
C ALA A 132 -4.93 8.07 -11.60
N VAL A 133 -5.75 8.64 -12.49
CA VAL A 133 -7.18 8.31 -12.59
C VAL A 133 -7.39 6.87 -13.05
N ASN A 134 -6.63 6.42 -14.04
CA ASN A 134 -6.73 5.06 -14.58
C ASN A 134 -6.34 4.01 -13.53
N TYR A 135 -5.27 4.25 -12.77
CA TYR A 135 -4.85 3.38 -11.66
C TYR A 135 -5.95 3.26 -10.61
N THR A 136 -6.43 4.37 -10.06
CA THR A 136 -7.55 4.35 -9.11
C THR A 136 -8.78 3.65 -9.70
N THR A 137 -9.10 3.89 -10.97
CA THR A 137 -10.27 3.27 -11.63
C THR A 137 -10.10 1.75 -11.71
N SER A 138 -8.93 1.26 -12.11
CA SER A 138 -8.65 -0.18 -12.20
C SER A 138 -8.72 -0.88 -10.84
N MET A 139 -8.45 -0.17 -9.73
CA MET A 139 -8.55 -0.76 -8.40
C MET A 139 -9.99 -1.09 -7.99
N TYR A 140 -11.00 -0.39 -8.55
CA TYR A 140 -12.39 -0.78 -8.33
C TYR A 140 -12.75 -2.15 -8.91
N GLU A 141 -12.03 -2.63 -9.93
CA GLU A 141 -12.27 -3.96 -10.53
C GLU A 141 -11.80 -5.11 -9.63
N ILE A 142 -10.94 -4.84 -8.66
CA ILE A 142 -10.36 -5.84 -7.76
C ILE A 142 -10.77 -5.66 -6.29
N THR A 143 -11.61 -4.66 -6.00
CA THR A 143 -12.08 -4.38 -4.64
C THR A 143 -13.58 -4.53 -4.52
N LEU A 144 -14.03 -4.93 -3.33
CA LEU A 144 -15.44 -5.25 -3.09
C LEU A 144 -16.32 -4.00 -2.90
N GLU A 145 -15.78 -2.92 -2.34
CA GLU A 145 -16.58 -1.77 -1.90
C GLU A 145 -15.83 -0.44 -2.06
N GLU A 146 -16.57 0.66 -1.87
CA GLU A 146 -16.01 2.00 -1.75
C GLU A 146 -15.96 2.47 -0.29
N SER A 147 -14.88 3.15 0.09
CA SER A 147 -14.77 3.74 1.42
C SER A 147 -15.84 4.81 1.68
N THR A 148 -16.49 4.74 2.84
CA THR A 148 -17.37 5.80 3.33
C THR A 148 -16.61 6.96 3.97
N ALA A 149 -15.37 6.71 4.43
CA ALA A 149 -14.54 7.69 5.13
C ALA A 149 -13.62 8.50 4.20
N TYR A 150 -13.05 7.86 3.17
CA TYR A 150 -12.14 8.51 2.22
C TYR A 150 -12.84 8.75 0.89
N LYS A 151 -13.25 10.00 0.66
CA LYS A 151 -13.92 10.45 -0.56
C LYS A 151 -12.94 11.22 -1.43
N MET A 152 -12.94 10.95 -2.74
CA MET A 152 -12.04 11.59 -3.70
C MET A 152 -12.77 12.66 -4.53
N PRO A 153 -12.55 13.96 -4.27
CA PRO A 153 -13.27 15.03 -4.98
C PRO A 153 -13.09 14.99 -6.51
N THR A 154 -11.89 14.63 -6.98
CA THR A 154 -11.55 14.49 -8.41
C THR A 154 -12.30 13.35 -9.09
N MET A 155 -12.85 12.41 -8.31
CA MET A 155 -13.66 11.28 -8.78
C MET A 155 -15.13 11.48 -8.43
N ASN A 156 -15.62 12.72 -8.44
CA ASN A 156 -17.00 13.08 -8.06
C ASN A 156 -17.38 12.59 -6.66
N PHE A 157 -16.45 12.68 -5.71
CA PHE A 157 -16.62 12.21 -4.33
C PHE A 157 -16.95 10.71 -4.19
N ARG A 158 -16.56 9.87 -5.17
CA ARG A 158 -16.53 8.41 -4.94
C ARG A 158 -15.62 8.06 -3.77
N GLY A 159 -15.95 7.00 -3.05
CA GLY A 159 -15.10 6.45 -2.00
C GLY A 159 -13.87 5.77 -2.60
N THR A 160 -12.74 5.75 -1.88
CA THR A 160 -11.58 5.00 -2.36
C THR A 160 -11.89 3.50 -2.45
N PRO A 161 -11.34 2.77 -3.45
CA PRO A 161 -11.55 1.32 -3.58
C PRO A 161 -10.98 0.60 -2.35
N THR A 162 -11.74 -0.32 -1.73
CA THR A 162 -11.31 -1.03 -0.52
C THR A 162 -11.80 -2.49 -0.46
N GLY A 163 -11.02 -3.34 0.20
CA GLY A 163 -11.26 -4.77 0.28
C GLY A 163 -10.82 -5.51 -0.98
N ILE A 164 -9.50 -5.58 -1.20
CA ILE A 164 -8.89 -6.31 -2.33
C ILE A 164 -9.29 -7.78 -2.26
N ASP A 165 -9.98 -8.28 -3.27
CA ASP A 165 -10.45 -9.68 -3.34
C ASP A 165 -9.51 -10.52 -4.20
N ILE A 166 -8.97 -11.62 -3.64
CA ILE A 166 -8.04 -12.48 -4.38
C ILE A 166 -8.68 -13.13 -5.61
N ARG A 167 -9.99 -13.38 -5.63
CA ARG A 167 -10.69 -13.96 -6.77
C ARG A 167 -10.75 -12.97 -7.92
N LEU A 168 -11.09 -11.71 -7.63
CA LEU A 168 -11.16 -10.65 -8.63
C LEU A 168 -9.77 -10.35 -9.21
N VAL A 169 -8.71 -10.33 -8.37
CA VAL A 169 -7.33 -10.17 -8.86
C VAL A 169 -6.96 -11.27 -9.85
N VAL A 170 -7.27 -12.53 -9.53
CA VAL A 170 -6.97 -13.67 -10.42
C VAL A 170 -7.89 -13.69 -11.65
N GLU A 171 -9.17 -13.37 -11.51
CA GLU A 171 -10.12 -13.36 -12.63
C GLU A 171 -9.81 -12.26 -13.65
N THR A 172 -9.58 -11.04 -13.18
CA THR A 172 -9.35 -9.86 -14.02
C THR A 172 -7.90 -9.75 -14.50
N GLN A 173 -6.98 -10.46 -13.87
CA GLN A 173 -5.52 -10.31 -14.04
C GLN A 173 -5.00 -8.89 -13.72
N ILE A 174 -5.78 -8.09 -12.98
CA ILE A 174 -5.40 -6.77 -12.50
C ILE A 174 -4.73 -6.92 -11.14
N LEU A 175 -3.51 -6.39 -11.00
CA LEU A 175 -2.76 -6.41 -9.74
C LEU A 175 -2.91 -5.10 -8.98
N PRO A 176 -2.90 -5.11 -7.62
CA PRO A 176 -2.86 -3.91 -6.81
C PRO A 176 -1.75 -2.94 -7.25
N VAL A 177 -2.10 -1.67 -7.45
CA VAL A 177 -1.14 -0.61 -7.80
C VAL A 177 -0.59 0.00 -6.53
N ILE A 178 0.73 -0.03 -6.38
CA ILE A 178 1.47 0.53 -5.24
C ILE A 178 2.35 1.66 -5.76
N ASN A 179 2.20 2.86 -5.20
CA ASN A 179 3.21 3.89 -5.39
C ASN A 179 4.21 3.83 -4.22
N THR A 180 5.49 3.89 -4.52
CA THR A 180 6.52 3.66 -3.50
C THR A 180 7.81 4.40 -3.82
N GLY A 181 8.61 4.65 -2.78
CA GLY A 181 9.98 5.13 -2.93
C GLY A 181 10.91 3.99 -3.36
N ILE A 182 11.87 4.30 -4.22
CA ILE A 182 12.95 3.39 -4.62
C ILE A 182 14.09 3.58 -3.65
N ALA A 183 14.40 2.55 -2.86
CA ALA A 183 15.55 2.55 -1.96
C ALA A 183 16.81 2.07 -2.71
N SER A 184 17.98 2.59 -2.32
CA SER A 184 19.25 2.05 -2.83
C SER A 184 19.50 0.65 -2.30
N LYS A 185 20.11 -0.21 -3.12
CA LYS A 185 20.69 -1.50 -2.68
C LYS A 185 21.94 -1.33 -1.80
N HIS A 186 22.50 -0.12 -1.73
CA HIS A 186 23.65 0.21 -0.89
C HIS A 186 23.21 0.83 0.43
N ALA A 187 23.60 0.20 1.55
CA ALA A 187 23.22 0.63 2.88
C ALA A 187 23.66 2.07 3.19
N GLY A 188 22.74 2.86 3.75
CA GLY A 188 22.99 4.25 4.16
C GLY A 188 22.81 5.31 3.08
N VAL A 189 22.59 4.93 1.81
CA VAL A 189 22.32 5.88 0.72
C VAL A 189 20.89 6.44 0.79
N GLY A 190 19.92 5.61 1.17
CA GLY A 190 18.52 6.02 1.30
C GLY A 190 17.74 5.95 -0.01
N GLN A 191 16.80 6.89 -0.20
CA GLN A 191 15.93 6.93 -1.37
C GLN A 191 16.68 7.45 -2.60
N VAL A 192 16.56 6.72 -3.73
CA VAL A 192 17.20 7.03 -5.02
C VAL A 192 16.20 7.33 -6.13
N GLY A 193 14.90 7.22 -5.84
CA GLY A 193 13.83 7.50 -6.79
C GLY A 193 12.45 7.21 -6.21
N ALA A 194 11.44 7.21 -7.07
CA ALA A 194 10.09 6.78 -6.73
C ALA A 194 9.37 6.26 -7.98
N GLY A 195 8.38 5.41 -7.78
CA GLY A 195 7.75 4.72 -8.90
C GLY A 195 6.47 3.98 -8.54
N ILE A 196 6.01 3.21 -9.51
CA ILE A 196 4.87 2.30 -9.40
C ILE A 196 5.40 0.87 -9.40
N VAL A 197 4.80 0.04 -8.57
CA VAL A 197 5.10 -1.39 -8.50
C VAL A 197 3.83 -2.17 -8.23
N ASN A 198 3.86 -3.45 -8.59
CA ASN A 198 2.77 -4.38 -8.34
C ASN A 198 3.30 -5.57 -7.53
N PRO A 199 2.45 -6.18 -6.68
CA PRO A 199 2.76 -7.45 -6.06
C PRO A 199 2.87 -8.56 -7.11
N PRO A 200 3.63 -9.64 -6.86
CA PRO A 200 3.70 -10.76 -7.78
C PRO A 200 2.36 -11.51 -7.79
N MET A 201 1.83 -11.80 -9.00
CA MET A 201 0.57 -12.54 -9.19
C MET A 201 0.53 -13.88 -8.42
N LYS A 202 1.71 -14.51 -8.27
CA LYS A 202 1.87 -15.75 -7.51
C LYS A 202 1.29 -15.68 -6.09
N CYS A 203 1.40 -14.53 -5.41
CA CYS A 203 0.83 -14.36 -4.08
C CYS A 203 -0.69 -14.60 -4.07
N PHE A 204 -1.39 -14.19 -5.13
CA PHE A 204 -2.84 -14.29 -5.24
C PHE A 204 -3.29 -15.66 -5.73
N THR A 205 -2.59 -16.25 -6.70
CA THR A 205 -2.90 -17.60 -7.20
C THR A 205 -2.71 -18.64 -6.10
N ASP A 206 -1.59 -18.59 -5.37
CA ASP A 206 -1.32 -19.51 -4.27
C ASP A 206 -2.34 -19.34 -3.12
N ALA A 207 -2.74 -18.10 -2.84
CA ALA A 207 -3.76 -17.83 -1.84
C ALA A 207 -5.14 -18.35 -2.28
N LEU A 208 -5.47 -18.24 -3.57
CA LEU A 208 -6.73 -18.74 -4.10
C LEU A 208 -6.78 -20.27 -4.07
N GLU A 209 -5.69 -20.95 -4.43
CA GLU A 209 -5.56 -22.41 -4.32
C GLU A 209 -5.77 -22.86 -2.86
N ALA A 210 -5.07 -22.23 -1.90
CA ALA A 210 -5.24 -22.55 -0.48
C ALA A 210 -6.65 -22.24 0.04
N TYR A 211 -7.32 -21.23 -0.51
CA TYR A 211 -8.71 -20.92 -0.17
C TYR A 211 -9.67 -22.00 -0.68
N VAL A 212 -9.46 -22.52 -1.89
CA VAL A 212 -10.23 -23.65 -2.43
C VAL A 212 -10.03 -24.90 -1.57
N GLU A 213 -8.78 -25.25 -1.23
CA GLU A 213 -8.47 -26.38 -0.34
C GLU A 213 -9.17 -26.26 1.02
N LEU A 214 -9.21 -25.04 1.60
CA LEU A 214 -9.93 -24.77 2.83
C LEU A 214 -11.42 -25.10 2.68
N LEU A 215 -12.07 -24.57 1.64
CA LEU A 215 -13.49 -24.80 1.40
C LEU A 215 -13.81 -26.28 1.14
N GLU A 216 -12.96 -27.01 0.41
CA GLU A 216 -13.10 -28.46 0.21
C GLU A 216 -12.99 -29.21 1.54
N SER A 217 -12.01 -28.85 2.38
CA SER A 217 -11.80 -29.48 3.69
C SER A 217 -12.98 -29.28 4.66
N GLU A 218 -13.72 -28.18 4.49
CA GLU A 218 -14.92 -27.83 5.27
C GLU A 218 -16.21 -28.35 4.62
N GLY A 219 -16.14 -29.03 3.47
CA GLY A 219 -17.30 -29.54 2.74
C GLY A 219 -18.18 -28.44 2.13
N MET A 220 -17.60 -27.26 1.89
CA MET A 220 -18.27 -26.11 1.28
C MET A 220 -18.14 -26.08 -0.25
N LEU A 221 -17.18 -26.83 -0.79
CA LEU A 221 -17.08 -27.18 -2.21
C LEU A 221 -17.33 -28.69 -2.33
N GLY A 222 -18.30 -29.06 -3.17
CA GLY A 222 -18.71 -30.44 -3.41
C GLY A 222 -18.10 -31.02 -4.67
#